data_AF-C0ZDC8-F1
#
_entry.id   AF-C0ZDC8-F1
#
_cell.length_a   1.000
_cell.length_b   1.000
_cell.length_c   1.000
_cell.angle_alpha   90.00
_cell.angle_beta   90.00
_cell.angle_gamma   90.00
#
_symmetry.space_group_name_H-M   'P 1'
#
loop_
_entity.id
_entity.type
_entity.pdbx_description
1 polymer ?
#
loop_
_entity_poly.entity_id
_entity_poly.type
_entity_poly.pdbx_seq_one_letter_code
_entity_poly.pdbx_strand_id
1 'polypeptide(L)'
;MYNNYYHHYQWYYPVLAGWNNSHFHYGWSPDYYSWSHANGNRYWNRYQNTIELRDYGPKPFVVNIEQATKQNNTFRTALWTGKHLQVTLMSINVGDDIGLENHPNTDQFIRVEEGQGLVRMGDRQDHLDFERRVNDNDAIMVPAGTWHNVINTGNTPLKVYSIYAPPQHPFGTVHETKASAMASEQSPQ
;
A
#
# COMPACT_ATOMS: atom_id res chain seq x y z
N MET A 1 -42.59 27.26 5.95
CA MET A 1 -42.15 28.53 6.57
C MET A 1 -40.66 28.66 6.34
N TYR A 2 -40.25 29.79 5.79
CA TYR A 2 -38.90 30.17 5.34
C TYR A 2 -37.85 30.01 6.47
N ASN A 3 -36.57 29.70 6.22
CA ASN A 3 -35.64 30.64 5.61
C ASN A 3 -34.41 29.98 4.96
N ASN A 4 -34.00 30.59 3.85
CA ASN A 4 -32.83 30.33 3.01
C ASN A 4 -31.69 31.25 3.44
N TYR A 5 -30.44 30.80 3.36
CA TYR A 5 -29.32 31.69 3.03
C TYR A 5 -28.43 31.03 1.98
N TYR A 6 -28.46 31.65 0.80
CA TYR A 6 -27.62 31.37 -0.36
C TYR A 6 -26.24 32.00 -0.17
N HIS A 7 -25.19 31.31 -0.63
CA HIS A 7 -24.10 31.96 -1.34
C HIS A 7 -23.70 31.10 -2.56
N HIS A 8 -23.91 31.68 -3.73
CA HIS A 8 -23.37 31.30 -5.04
C HIS A 8 -21.82 31.29 -5.00
N TYR A 9 -21.10 30.48 -5.80
CA TYR A 9 -20.89 30.69 -7.24
C TYR A 9 -20.72 29.39 -8.04
N GLN A 10 -21.34 29.40 -9.22
CA GLN A 10 -21.20 28.48 -10.35
C GLN A 10 -19.84 28.61 -11.02
N TRP A 11 -19.32 27.53 -11.61
CA TRP A 11 -18.84 27.62 -13.00
C TRP A 11 -19.20 26.36 -13.79
N TYR A 12 -19.72 26.66 -14.97
CA TYR A 12 -20.33 25.83 -16.00
C TYR A 12 -19.22 25.24 -16.88
N TYR A 13 -19.24 23.94 -17.18
CA TYR A 13 -18.48 23.36 -18.29
C TYR A 13 -19.45 23.11 -19.46
N PRO A 14 -19.36 23.83 -20.58
CA PRO A 14 -20.12 23.48 -21.77
C PRO A 14 -19.43 22.33 -22.51
N VAL A 15 -20.22 21.30 -22.78
CA VAL A 15 -19.84 20.16 -23.61
C VAL A 15 -19.78 20.62 -25.07
N LEU A 16 -18.68 20.36 -25.76
CA LEU A 16 -18.65 20.30 -27.23
C LEU A 16 -18.08 18.95 -27.65
N ALA A 17 -18.90 18.21 -28.37
CA ALA A 17 -18.56 16.93 -29.00
C ALA A 17 -17.85 17.18 -30.33
N GLY A 18 -16.80 16.40 -30.62
CA GLY A 18 -16.45 16.10 -32.00
C GLY A 18 -15.03 15.56 -32.29
N TRP A 19 -14.98 14.26 -32.60
CA TRP A 19 -14.16 13.59 -33.64
C TRP A 19 -12.61 13.70 -33.70
N ASN A 20 -11.99 12.51 -33.57
CA ASN A 20 -10.81 11.95 -34.25
C ASN A 20 -9.37 12.50 -34.06
N ASN A 21 -8.57 11.64 -33.40
CA ASN A 21 -7.23 11.14 -33.76
C ASN A 21 -6.15 12.10 -34.29
N SER A 22 -5.15 12.43 -33.46
CA SER A 22 -3.70 12.27 -33.70
C SER A 22 -2.83 13.14 -32.76
N HIS A 23 -1.84 12.49 -32.13
CA HIS A 23 -0.54 13.00 -31.66
C HIS A 23 -0.39 14.48 -31.28
N PHE A 24 -0.43 14.81 -29.98
CA PHE A 24 0.28 15.98 -29.46
C PHE A 24 0.92 15.73 -28.08
N HIS A 25 2.25 15.75 -28.08
CA HIS A 25 3.10 15.97 -26.90
C HIS A 25 2.81 17.35 -26.32
N TYR A 26 2.45 17.44 -25.03
CA TYR A 26 2.74 18.62 -24.22
C TYR A 26 3.11 18.20 -22.79
N GLY A 27 4.33 18.58 -22.39
CA GLY A 27 4.83 18.43 -21.04
C GLY A 27 4.03 19.29 -20.06
N TRP A 28 3.73 18.70 -18.92
CA TRP A 28 3.13 19.37 -17.77
C TRP A 28 4.05 19.17 -16.56
N SER A 29 4.80 20.22 -16.23
CA SER A 29 5.52 20.35 -14.97
C SER A 29 4.58 21.00 -13.95
N PRO A 30 4.26 20.37 -12.80
CA PRO A 30 3.56 21.06 -11.73
C PRO A 30 4.59 21.81 -10.88
N ASP A 31 4.49 23.14 -10.91
CA ASP A 31 5.26 24.06 -10.10
C ASP A 31 5.12 23.79 -8.59
N TYR A 32 6.24 23.98 -7.91
CA TYR A 32 6.45 23.86 -6.48
C TYR A 32 5.63 24.89 -5.69
N TYR A 33 4.77 24.43 -4.77
CA TYR A 33 4.35 25.28 -3.66
C TYR A 33 5.43 25.28 -2.57
N SER A 34 6.21 26.35 -2.55
CA SER A 34 7.12 26.72 -1.48
C SER A 34 6.34 27.20 -0.26
N TRP A 35 6.49 26.50 0.87
CA TRP A 35 6.26 27.06 2.21
C TRP A 35 7.53 26.87 3.02
N SER A 36 8.34 27.92 3.07
CA SER A 36 9.56 28.00 3.85
C SER A 36 9.24 28.22 5.34
N HIS A 37 9.39 27.17 6.14
CA HIS A 37 9.75 27.30 7.56
C HIS A 37 10.98 26.42 7.83
N ALA A 38 11.96 27.01 8.49
CA ALA A 38 13.33 26.57 8.59
C ALA A 38 13.51 25.25 9.36
N ASN A 39 14.56 24.51 8.98
CA ASN A 39 15.17 23.35 9.64
C ASN A 39 14.32 22.07 9.74
N GLY A 40 14.48 21.16 8.75
CA GLY A 40 14.10 19.77 9.00
C GLY A 40 14.10 18.77 7.85
N ASN A 41 14.43 19.12 6.60
CA ASN A 41 14.30 18.14 5.51
C ASN A 41 15.53 18.06 4.60
N ARG A 42 16.57 17.37 5.10
CA ARG A 42 17.74 16.94 4.30
C ARG A 42 17.51 15.57 3.63
N TYR A 43 16.27 15.17 3.35
CA TYR A 43 15.97 13.80 2.86
C TYR A 43 15.09 13.75 1.61
N TRP A 44 15.13 14.78 0.76
CA TRP A 44 14.51 14.71 -0.56
C TRP A 44 15.48 15.18 -1.63
N ASN A 45 16.46 14.33 -1.93
CA ASN A 45 17.23 14.47 -3.15
C ASN A 45 16.55 13.58 -4.21
N ARG A 46 15.80 14.21 -5.14
CA ARG A 46 15.13 13.55 -6.28
C ARG A 46 16.09 12.73 -7.16
N TYR A 47 17.41 12.87 -6.93
CA TYR A 47 18.49 12.19 -7.66
C TYR A 47 19.13 11.01 -6.90
N GLN A 48 18.66 10.66 -5.70
CA GLN A 48 19.02 9.40 -5.05
C GLN A 48 18.02 8.33 -5.50
N ASN A 49 18.46 7.33 -6.27
CA ASN A 49 17.63 6.23 -6.77
C ASN A 49 17.16 5.26 -5.66
N THR A 50 17.58 5.46 -4.41
CA THR A 50 17.30 4.55 -3.30
C THR A 50 16.61 5.28 -2.16
N ILE A 51 15.53 4.68 -1.65
CA ILE A 51 14.76 5.14 -0.50
C ILE A 51 15.33 4.49 0.75
N GLU A 52 15.56 5.25 1.82
CA GLU A 52 15.89 4.68 3.13
C GLU A 52 14.65 3.96 3.68
N LEU A 53 14.63 2.63 3.70
CA LEU A 53 13.47 1.87 4.19
C LEU A 53 13.48 1.78 5.72
N ARG A 54 12.63 2.58 6.36
CA ARG A 54 12.38 2.58 7.81
C ARG A 54 10.97 3.10 8.10
N ASP A 55 10.53 2.96 9.33
CA ASP A 55 9.24 3.48 9.76
C ASP A 55 9.28 4.99 9.98
N TYR A 56 8.56 5.74 9.15
CA TYR A 56 8.46 7.21 9.21
C TYR A 56 7.29 7.71 10.06
N GLY A 57 6.47 6.82 10.60
CA GLY A 57 5.30 7.16 11.39
C GLY A 57 5.61 7.90 12.70
N PRO A 58 4.66 8.67 13.26
CA PRO A 58 3.38 9.09 12.68
C PRO A 58 3.52 10.44 11.92
N LYS A 59 4.71 10.77 11.40
CA LYS A 59 4.97 12.09 10.80
C LYS A 59 4.30 12.24 9.43
N PRO A 60 3.98 13.47 8.98
CA PRO A 60 3.62 13.72 7.59
C PRO A 60 4.71 13.16 6.65
N PHE A 61 4.32 12.34 5.69
CA PHE A 61 5.24 11.59 4.85
C PHE A 61 4.69 11.46 3.42
N VAL A 62 5.55 11.68 2.44
CA VAL A 62 5.28 11.49 1.01
C VAL A 62 6.35 10.51 0.52
N VAL A 63 5.99 9.55 -0.32
CA VAL A 63 6.96 8.58 -0.85
C VAL A 63 6.51 8.07 -2.20
N ASN A 64 7.47 7.73 -3.07
CA ASN A 64 7.18 6.88 -4.22
C ASN A 64 6.97 5.44 -3.71
N ILE A 65 5.71 5.06 -3.46
CA ILE A 65 5.38 3.77 -2.85
C ILE A 65 5.71 2.59 -3.77
N GLU A 66 5.56 2.74 -5.09
CA GLU A 66 5.96 1.73 -6.07
C GLU A 66 7.45 1.43 -5.92
N GLN A 67 8.29 2.48 -5.97
CA GLN A 67 9.74 2.32 -5.83
C GLN A 67 10.12 1.73 -4.47
N ALA A 68 9.51 2.19 -3.38
CA ALA A 68 9.78 1.66 -2.04
C ALA A 68 9.45 0.16 -1.96
N THR A 69 8.31 -0.23 -2.51
CA THR A 69 7.82 -1.61 -2.51
C THR A 69 8.73 -2.52 -3.34
N LYS A 70 9.09 -2.11 -4.56
CA LYS A 70 9.98 -2.88 -5.45
C LYS A 70 11.40 -2.98 -4.90
N GLN A 71 11.90 -1.94 -4.24
CA GLN A 71 13.23 -1.93 -3.61
C GLN A 71 13.31 -2.85 -2.38
N ASN A 72 12.21 -3.05 -1.66
CA ASN A 72 12.21 -3.85 -0.44
C ASN A 72 12.53 -5.32 -0.73
N ASN A 73 13.49 -5.90 -0.01
CA ASN A 73 13.86 -7.32 -0.12
C ASN A 73 13.63 -8.11 1.16
N THR A 74 13.12 -7.47 2.22
CA THR A 74 12.74 -8.16 3.44
C THR A 74 11.38 -8.83 3.26
N PHE A 75 11.09 -9.86 4.06
CA PHE A 75 9.75 -10.42 4.11
C PHE A 75 8.72 -9.38 4.58
N ARG A 76 9.06 -8.56 5.58
CA ARG A 76 8.20 -7.46 6.05
C ARG A 76 9.04 -6.28 6.55
N THR A 77 8.73 -5.07 6.12
CA THR A 77 9.28 -3.83 6.67
C THR A 77 8.16 -2.83 6.90
N ALA A 78 7.99 -2.35 8.13
CA ALA A 78 7.10 -1.23 8.44
C ALA A 78 7.69 0.05 7.82
N LEU A 79 6.91 0.71 6.95
CA LEU A 79 7.29 1.96 6.31
C LEU A 79 6.66 3.17 7.02
N TRP A 80 5.45 3.01 7.55
CA TRP A 80 4.78 4.08 8.28
C TRP A 80 3.75 3.51 9.26
N THR A 81 3.90 3.79 10.55
CA THR A 81 2.94 3.38 11.58
C THR A 81 2.34 4.60 12.27
N GLY A 82 1.03 4.79 12.08
CA GLY A 82 0.25 5.83 12.74
C GLY A 82 -0.63 5.29 13.85
N LYS A 83 -1.57 6.12 14.32
CA LYS A 83 -2.58 5.70 15.31
C LYS A 83 -3.71 4.86 14.69
N HIS A 84 -4.02 5.08 13.41
CA HIS A 84 -5.22 4.55 12.76
C HIS A 84 -4.93 3.64 11.58
N LEU A 85 -3.70 3.68 11.04
CA LEU A 85 -3.28 2.77 10.00
C LEU A 85 -1.78 2.51 10.07
N GLN A 86 -1.36 1.41 9.46
CA GLN A 86 0.04 1.05 9.27
C GLN A 86 0.28 0.62 7.83
N VAL A 87 1.39 1.05 7.25
CA VAL A 87 1.88 0.64 5.93
C VAL A 87 3.11 -0.25 6.09
N THR A 88 3.07 -1.45 5.52
CA THR A 88 4.21 -2.36 5.45
C THR A 88 4.56 -2.69 4.00
N LEU A 89 5.82 -3.02 3.75
CA LEU A 89 6.35 -3.51 2.48
C LEU A 89 6.71 -4.98 2.65
N MET A 90 6.48 -5.79 1.63
CA MET A 90 6.80 -7.22 1.67
C MET A 90 7.39 -7.69 0.33
N SER A 91 8.38 -8.56 0.42
CA SER A 91 8.94 -9.32 -0.69
C SER A 91 8.76 -10.80 -0.41
N ILE A 92 7.86 -11.45 -1.15
CA ILE A 92 7.54 -12.87 -0.99
C ILE A 92 8.30 -13.66 -2.04
N ASN A 93 9.17 -14.57 -1.62
CA ASN A 93 9.97 -15.35 -2.57
C ASN A 93 9.11 -16.27 -3.43
N VAL A 94 9.69 -16.77 -4.51
CA VAL A 94 9.05 -17.72 -5.42
C VAL A 94 8.61 -18.97 -4.65
N GLY A 95 7.34 -19.34 -4.75
CA GLY A 95 6.76 -20.51 -4.07
C GLY A 95 6.46 -20.30 -2.57
N ASP A 96 6.86 -19.16 -1.99
CA ASP A 96 6.46 -18.77 -0.64
C ASP A 96 5.06 -18.13 -0.64
N ASP A 97 4.52 -17.95 0.55
CA ASP A 97 3.30 -17.21 0.83
C ASP A 97 3.48 -16.30 2.05
N ILE A 98 2.53 -15.38 2.25
CA ILE A 98 2.48 -14.53 3.46
C ILE A 98 2.29 -15.40 4.71
N GLY A 99 1.40 -16.39 4.62
CA GLY A 99 0.93 -17.17 5.74
C GLY A 99 -0.58 -17.01 5.88
N LEU A 100 -1.24 -18.04 6.41
CA LEU A 100 -2.67 -18.00 6.66
C LEU A 100 -2.94 -17.18 7.92
N GLU A 101 -3.57 -16.02 7.73
CA GLU A 101 -3.82 -15.04 8.79
C GLU A 101 -5.33 -14.76 8.94
N ASN A 102 -5.71 -14.21 10.10
CA ASN A 102 -7.02 -13.62 10.35
C ASN A 102 -6.86 -12.49 11.37
N HIS A 103 -7.32 -11.30 11.00
CA HIS A 103 -7.30 -10.13 11.88
C HIS A 103 -8.74 -9.75 12.27
N PRO A 104 -9.23 -10.12 13.47
CA PRO A 104 -10.65 -9.99 13.82
C PRO A 104 -11.14 -8.54 13.94
N ASN A 105 -10.23 -7.58 14.11
CA ASN A 105 -10.55 -6.18 14.38
C ASN A 105 -9.89 -5.20 13.38
N THR A 106 -9.28 -5.72 12.32
CA THR A 106 -8.44 -4.94 11.41
C THR A 106 -8.78 -5.29 9.97
N ASP A 107 -9.22 -4.29 9.21
CA ASP A 107 -9.28 -4.42 7.76
C ASP A 107 -7.86 -4.30 7.19
N GLN A 108 -7.60 -5.03 6.13
CA GLN A 108 -6.33 -5.00 5.42
C GLN A 108 -6.53 -4.75 3.93
N PHE A 109 -5.74 -3.83 3.39
CA PHE A 109 -5.62 -3.56 1.96
C PHE A 109 -4.23 -4.01 1.51
N ILE A 110 -4.14 -4.79 0.44
CA ILE A 110 -2.85 -5.21 -0.14
C ILE A 110 -2.83 -4.78 -1.60
N ARG A 111 -1.72 -4.20 -2.07
CA ARG A 111 -1.51 -3.90 -3.49
C ARG A 111 -0.29 -4.61 -4.02
N VAL A 112 -0.44 -5.20 -5.21
CA VAL A 112 0.65 -5.84 -5.94
C VAL A 112 1.33 -4.81 -6.84
N GLU A 113 2.62 -4.59 -6.61
CA GLU A 113 3.46 -3.67 -7.40
C GLU A 113 4.33 -4.41 -8.44
N GLU A 114 4.67 -5.68 -8.19
CA GLU A 114 5.42 -6.54 -9.11
C GLU A 114 5.19 -8.02 -8.81
N GLY A 115 4.98 -8.84 -9.83
CA GLY A 115 4.92 -10.29 -9.72
C GLY A 115 3.50 -10.85 -9.86
N GLN A 116 3.37 -12.16 -9.61
CA GLN A 116 2.14 -12.90 -9.87
C GLN A 116 1.79 -13.75 -8.66
N GLY A 117 0.56 -13.67 -8.20
CA GLY A 117 0.12 -14.38 -7.01
C GLY A 117 -1.27 -15.01 -7.13
N LEU A 118 -1.61 -15.74 -6.09
CA LEU A 118 -2.92 -16.31 -5.84
C LEU A 118 -3.39 -15.86 -4.47
N VAL A 119 -4.51 -15.14 -4.41
CA VAL A 119 -5.18 -14.83 -3.15
C VAL A 119 -6.21 -15.90 -2.84
N ARG A 120 -6.25 -16.35 -1.59
CA ARG A 120 -7.27 -17.24 -1.05
C ARG A 120 -7.91 -16.59 0.18
N MET A 121 -9.23 -16.56 0.24
CA MET A 121 -9.98 -16.00 1.36
C MET A 121 -11.22 -16.84 1.71
N GLY A 122 -11.68 -16.75 2.95
CA GLY A 122 -12.94 -17.34 3.40
C GLY A 122 -13.26 -17.03 4.86
N ASP A 123 -14.49 -17.34 5.27
CA ASP A 123 -14.94 -17.11 6.65
C ASP A 123 -14.38 -18.13 7.65
N ARG A 124 -13.79 -19.23 7.15
CA ARG A 124 -13.25 -20.32 7.98
C ARG A 124 -11.83 -20.68 7.57
N GLN A 125 -11.01 -21.00 8.57
CA GLN A 125 -9.61 -21.39 8.38
C GLN A 125 -9.44 -22.61 7.46
N ASP A 126 -10.38 -23.56 7.53
CA ASP A 126 -10.37 -24.82 6.79
C ASP A 126 -11.12 -24.75 5.45
N HIS A 127 -11.69 -23.60 5.09
CA HIS A 127 -12.50 -23.43 3.89
C HIS A 127 -12.34 -22.02 3.30
N LEU A 128 -11.37 -21.88 2.38
CA LEU A 128 -11.10 -20.65 1.63
C LEU A 128 -11.74 -20.77 0.24
N ASP A 129 -13.00 -20.38 0.12
CA ASP A 129 -13.83 -20.55 -1.10
C ASP A 129 -13.68 -19.40 -2.11
N PHE A 130 -13.06 -18.28 -1.71
CA PHE A 130 -12.65 -17.23 -2.62
C PHE A 130 -11.20 -17.45 -3.07
N GLU A 131 -11.00 -17.67 -4.37
CA GLU A 131 -9.66 -17.78 -4.97
C GLU A 131 -9.55 -16.91 -6.22
N ARG A 132 -8.54 -16.04 -6.30
CA ARG A 132 -8.29 -15.19 -7.48
C ARG A 132 -6.80 -15.07 -7.77
N ARG A 133 -6.42 -15.09 -9.05
CA ARG A 133 -5.08 -14.70 -9.49
C ARG A 133 -4.96 -13.18 -9.40
N VAL A 134 -3.78 -12.71 -9.00
CA VAL A 134 -3.45 -11.29 -8.89
C VAL A 134 -2.11 -11.02 -9.56
N ASN A 135 -1.96 -9.83 -10.14
CA ASN A 135 -0.77 -9.37 -10.83
C ASN A 135 -0.51 -7.89 -10.50
N ASP A 136 0.57 -7.33 -11.05
CA ASP A 136 0.89 -5.91 -11.03
C ASP A 136 -0.35 -5.02 -11.24
N ASN A 137 -0.54 -4.05 -10.34
CA ASN A 137 -1.67 -3.12 -10.23
C ASN A 137 -2.97 -3.67 -9.61
N ASP A 138 -3.06 -4.95 -9.30
CA ASP A 138 -4.21 -5.49 -8.57
C ASP A 138 -4.18 -5.07 -7.09
N ALA A 139 -5.37 -4.86 -6.54
CA ALA A 139 -5.60 -4.61 -5.13
C ALA A 139 -6.47 -5.70 -4.52
N ILE A 140 -6.22 -6.01 -3.25
CA ILE A 140 -6.89 -7.03 -2.46
C ILE A 140 -7.47 -6.33 -1.23
N MET A 141 -8.77 -6.46 -1.04
CA MET A 141 -9.47 -5.98 0.15
C MET A 141 -9.79 -7.19 1.02
N VAL A 142 -9.26 -7.19 2.24
CA VAL A 142 -9.45 -8.23 3.25
C VAL A 142 -10.22 -7.61 4.42
N PRO A 143 -11.51 -7.91 4.56
CA PRO A 143 -12.30 -7.47 5.70
C PRO A 143 -11.81 -8.09 7.01
N ALA A 144 -12.01 -7.38 8.12
CA ALA A 144 -11.76 -7.89 9.45
C ALA A 144 -12.52 -9.22 9.69
N GLY A 145 -11.83 -10.20 10.28
CA GLY A 145 -12.38 -11.52 10.55
C GLY A 145 -12.29 -12.52 9.39
N THR A 146 -11.84 -12.11 8.20
CA THR A 146 -11.65 -13.00 7.05
C THR A 146 -10.33 -13.74 7.13
N TRP A 147 -10.36 -15.08 7.02
CA TRP A 147 -9.15 -15.87 6.84
C TRP A 147 -8.60 -15.63 5.45
N HIS A 148 -7.31 -15.35 5.33
CA HIS A 148 -6.70 -14.99 4.05
C HIS A 148 -5.24 -15.42 3.94
N ASN A 149 -4.81 -15.67 2.70
CA ASN A 149 -3.41 -15.90 2.36
C ASN A 149 -3.13 -15.38 0.93
N VAL A 150 -1.90 -14.94 0.69
CA VAL A 150 -1.40 -14.55 -0.63
C VAL A 150 -0.16 -15.38 -0.93
N ILE A 151 -0.23 -16.16 -2.00
CA ILE A 151 0.81 -17.11 -2.42
C ILE A 151 1.49 -16.56 -3.66
N ASN A 152 2.83 -16.52 -3.67
CA ASN A 152 3.57 -16.21 -4.89
C ASN A 152 3.57 -17.40 -5.83
N THR A 153 2.88 -17.26 -6.97
CA THR A 153 2.78 -18.29 -8.01
C THR A 153 3.62 -17.98 -9.25
N GLY A 154 4.35 -16.85 -9.24
CA GLY A 154 5.22 -16.42 -10.31
C GLY A 154 6.61 -17.04 -10.25
N ASN A 155 7.53 -16.50 -11.06
CA ASN A 155 8.93 -16.92 -11.15
C ASN A 155 9.93 -15.86 -10.65
N THR A 156 9.43 -14.76 -10.10
CA THR A 156 10.19 -13.70 -9.43
C THR A 156 9.56 -13.41 -8.06
N PRO A 157 10.27 -12.70 -7.15
CA PRO A 157 9.66 -12.25 -5.90
C PRO A 157 8.41 -11.42 -6.14
N LEU A 158 7.35 -11.70 -5.39
CA LEU A 158 6.11 -10.92 -5.40
C LEU A 158 6.28 -9.73 -4.45
N LYS A 159 6.20 -8.51 -5.01
CA LYS A 159 6.37 -7.24 -4.30
C LYS A 159 5.00 -6.66 -3.99
N VAL A 160 4.69 -6.55 -2.71
CA VAL A 160 3.43 -5.98 -2.24
C VAL A 160 3.66 -4.96 -1.14
N TYR A 161 2.76 -3.98 -1.04
CA TYR A 161 2.60 -3.25 0.20
C TYR A 161 1.23 -3.54 0.80
N SER A 162 1.16 -3.50 2.12
CA SER A 162 -0.06 -3.71 2.90
C SER A 162 -0.39 -2.48 3.72
N ILE A 163 -1.68 -2.16 3.84
CA ILE A 163 -2.23 -1.16 4.74
C ILE A 163 -3.16 -1.86 5.71
N TYR A 164 -2.85 -1.80 7.00
CA TYR A 164 -3.68 -2.29 8.09
C TYR A 164 -4.42 -1.11 8.74
N ALA A 165 -5.70 -1.27 9.04
CA ALA A 165 -6.48 -0.27 9.78
C ALA A 165 -7.39 -0.94 10.84
N PRO A 166 -7.07 -0.85 12.15
CA PRO A 166 -5.91 -0.18 12.78
C PRO A 166 -4.56 -0.86 12.53
N PRO A 167 -3.42 -0.29 13.00
CA PRO A 167 -2.10 -0.92 12.92
C PRO A 167 -2.06 -2.34 13.50
N GLN A 168 -1.28 -3.23 12.87
CA GLN A 168 -1.17 -4.64 13.28
C GLN A 168 0.17 -4.98 13.95
N HIS A 169 1.27 -4.39 13.48
CA HIS A 169 2.62 -4.69 13.97
C HIS A 169 3.21 -3.52 14.79
N PRO A 170 4.19 -3.77 15.66
CA PRO A 170 4.93 -2.71 16.34
C PRO A 170 5.56 -1.68 15.39
N PHE A 171 5.75 -0.47 15.88
CA PHE A 171 6.51 0.57 15.16
C PHE A 171 7.92 0.05 14.83
N GLY A 172 8.37 0.27 13.60
CA GLY A 172 9.73 -0.11 13.18
C GLY A 172 9.95 -1.61 12.96
N THR A 173 8.89 -2.43 12.89
CA THR A 173 9.01 -3.87 12.59
C THR A 173 9.78 -4.11 11.29
N VAL A 174 10.80 -4.96 11.37
CA VAL A 174 11.51 -5.52 10.21
C VAL A 174 11.68 -7.02 10.42
N HIS A 175 11.15 -7.80 9.48
CA HIS A 175 11.36 -9.23 9.38
C HIS A 175 12.10 -9.51 8.08
N GLU A 176 13.40 -9.80 8.15
CA GLU A 176 14.20 -10.11 6.96
C GLU A 176 13.69 -11.37 6.25
N THR A 177 13.19 -12.35 7.00
CA THR A 177 12.72 -13.63 6.46
C THR A 177 11.32 -13.95 6.95
N LYS A 178 10.63 -14.83 6.21
CA LYS A 178 9.34 -15.39 6.65
C LYS A 178 9.45 -16.07 8.01
N ALA A 179 10.54 -16.83 8.23
CA ALA A 179 10.75 -17.54 9.49
C ALA A 179 10.81 -16.58 10.70
N SER A 180 11.47 -15.43 10.57
CA SER A 180 11.49 -14.44 11.66
C SER A 180 10.12 -13.79 11.89
N ALA A 181 9.34 -13.57 10.82
CA ALA A 181 7.96 -13.10 10.96
C ALA A 181 7.07 -14.09 11.71
N MET A 182 7.09 -15.37 11.32
CA MET A 182 6.29 -16.42 11.96
C MET A 182 6.66 -16.60 13.43
N ALA A 183 7.94 -16.51 13.78
CA ALA A 183 8.38 -16.58 15.18
C ALA A 183 7.85 -15.40 16.02
N SER A 184 7.76 -14.20 15.43
CA SER A 184 7.23 -13.00 16.11
C SER A 184 5.71 -13.09 16.36
N GLU A 185 4.95 -13.71 15.46
CA GLU A 185 3.49 -13.84 15.55
C GLU A 185 3.06 -14.95 16.53
N GLN A 186 3.91 -15.96 16.72
CA GLN A 186 3.69 -17.03 17.70
C GLN A 186 4.07 -16.63 19.13
N SER A 187 4.81 -15.53 19.28
CA SER A 187 5.17 -14.98 20.59
C SER A 187 4.07 -14.00 21.02
N PRO A 188 3.41 -14.20 22.18
CA PRO A 188 2.49 -13.19 22.68
C PRO A 188 3.25 -11.87 22.88
N GLN A 189 2.75 -10.79 22.26
CA GLN A 189 3.22 -9.43 22.50
C GLN A 189 2.78 -8.93 23.88
#